data_AF-A0A1Y2SQI3-F1
#
_entry.id   AF-A0A1Y2SQI3-F1
#
_cell.length_a   1.000
_cell.length_b   1.000
_cell.length_c   1.000
_cell.angle_alpha   90.00
_cell.angle_beta   90.00
_cell.angle_gamma   90.00
#
_symmetry.space_group_name_H-M   'P 1'
#
loop_
_entity.id
_entity.type
_entity.pdbx_description
1 polymer ?
#
loop_
_entity_poly.entity_id
_entity_poly.type
_entity_poly.pdbx_seq_one_letter_code
_entity_poly.pdbx_strand_id
1 'polypeptide(L)' 'MLSNRAARRLLGMSYTLSNSKRRVTVSLLNLASGDNTHQVPEPLSHSPFVAMKRDAVAGKVTYHAVKAFYPEYINTRR' A
#
# COMPACT_ATOMS: atom_id res chain seq x y z
N MET A 1 23.68 -1.48 -15.78
CA MET A 1 23.95 -1.35 -14.33
C MET A 1 22.98 -2.24 -13.55
N LEU A 2 23.48 -3.10 -12.66
CA LEU A 2 22.61 -3.90 -11.78
C LEU A 2 22.02 -3.01 -10.69
N SER A 3 20.73 -3.17 -10.39
CA SER A 3 20.14 -2.48 -9.25
C SER A 3 20.76 -2.98 -7.94
N ASN A 4 20.86 -2.11 -6.92
CA ASN A 4 21.33 -2.51 -5.58
C ASN A 4 20.58 -3.73 -5.03
N ARG A 5 19.29 -3.89 -5.39
CA ARG A 5 18.50 -5.07 -5.02
C ARG A 5 19.05 -6.36 -5.66
N ALA A 6 19.37 -6.33 -6.94
CA ALA A 6 19.91 -7.48 -7.66
C ALA A 6 21.28 -7.88 -7.10
N ALA A 7 22.15 -6.91 -6.84
CA ALA A 7 23.46 -7.15 -6.24
C ALA A 7 23.37 -7.81 -4.84
N ARG A 8 22.49 -7.30 -3.95
CA ARG A 8 22.29 -7.89 -2.62
C ARG A 8 21.80 -9.33 -2.67
N ARG A 9 20.91 -9.66 -3.62
CA ARG A 9 20.41 -11.02 -3.81
C ARG A 9 21.53 -12.00 -4.18
N LEU A 10 22.46 -11.58 -5.05
CA LEU A 10 23.61 -12.40 -5.42
C LEU A 10 24.56 -12.64 -4.24
N LEU A 11 24.71 -11.65 -3.36
CA LEU A 11 25.56 -11.72 -2.17
C LEU A 11 24.87 -12.39 -0.96
N GLY A 12 23.66 -12.93 -1.11
CA GLY A 12 22.89 -13.50 0.01
C GLY A 12 22.50 -12.49 1.09
N MET A 13 22.61 -11.19 0.80
CA MET A 13 22.31 -10.12 1.75
C MET A 13 20.81 -9.92 1.89
N SER A 14 20.39 -9.58 3.12
CA SER A 14 19.00 -9.26 3.42
C SER A 14 18.48 -8.08 2.59
N TYR A 15 17.18 -8.15 2.29
CA TYR A 15 16.48 -7.10 1.58
C TYR A 15 16.41 -5.84 2.45
N THR A 16 16.95 -4.73 1.93
CA THR A 16 16.84 -3.42 2.56
C THR A 16 15.92 -2.52 1.72
N LEU A 17 14.83 -2.07 2.32
CA LEU A 17 14.01 -1.00 1.75
C LEU A 17 14.81 0.30 1.79
N SER A 18 14.84 1.03 0.68
CA SER A 18 15.43 2.37 0.65
C SER A 18 14.67 3.31 1.60
N ASN A 19 15.38 4.31 2.14
CA ASN A 19 14.77 5.30 3.05
C ASN A 19 13.57 6.02 2.42
N SER A 20 13.64 6.30 1.12
CA SER A 20 12.51 6.86 0.35
C SER A 20 11.27 5.97 0.37
N LYS A 21 11.43 4.64 0.30
CA LYS A 21 10.32 3.69 0.33
C LYS A 21 9.78 3.49 1.74
N ARG A 22 10.62 3.60 2.78
CA ARG A 22 10.19 3.56 4.19
C ARG A 22 9.28 4.74 4.58
N ARG A 23 9.34 5.84 3.82
CA ARG A 23 8.48 7.02 4.02
C ARG A 23 7.07 6.85 3.45
N VAL A 24 6.82 5.80 2.67
CA VAL A 24 5.51 5.51 2.10
C VAL A 24 4.94 4.27 2.77
N THR A 25 3.81 4.44 3.44
CA THR A 25 3.08 3.34 4.09
C THR A 25 1.79 3.10 3.34
N VAL A 26 1.53 1.85 2.96
CA VAL A 26 0.25 1.43 2.38
C VAL A 26 -0.43 0.53 3.40
N SER A 27 -1.69 0.81 3.72
CA SER A 27 -2.50 -0.02 4.61
C SER A 27 -3.86 -0.31 3.99
N LEU A 28 -4.46 -1.41 4.41
CA LEU A 28 -5.81 -1.79 4.02
C LEU A 28 -6.82 -1.19 5.02
N LEU A 29 -7.79 -0.45 4.52
CA LEU A 29 -8.91 0.06 5.31
C LEU A 29 -10.15 -0.80 5.02
N ASN A 30 -10.85 -1.21 6.07
CA ASN A 30 -12.15 -1.87 6.00
C ASN A 30 -13.25 -0.83 6.23
N LEU A 31 -13.96 -0.45 5.16
CA LEU A 31 -15.01 0.56 5.25
C LEU A 31 -16.29 0.03 5.91
N ALA A 32 -16.46 -1.29 6.01
CA ALA A 32 -17.61 -1.88 6.70
C ALA A 32 -17.46 -1.89 8.23
N SER A 33 -16.27 -1.56 8.77
CA SER A 33 -15.96 -1.72 10.19
C SER A 33 -16.46 -0.57 11.09
N GLY A 34 -17.27 0.37 10.58
CA GLY A 34 -17.89 1.44 11.38
C GLY A 34 -16.96 2.56 11.85
N ASP A 35 -15.65 2.35 11.91
CA ASP A 35 -14.63 3.34 12.32
C ASP A 35 -14.26 4.35 11.20
N ASN A 36 -15.22 4.74 10.36
CA ASN A 36 -14.95 5.60 9.20
C ASN A 36 -14.83 7.08 9.59
N THR A 37 -13.72 7.43 10.22
CA THR A 37 -13.26 8.83 10.33
C THR A 37 -12.59 9.35 9.05
N HIS A 38 -12.42 8.49 8.03
CA HIS A 38 -11.73 8.82 6.80
C HIS A 38 -12.70 9.25 5.71
N GLN A 39 -12.56 10.49 5.22
CA GLN A 39 -13.24 10.96 4.01
C GLN A 39 -12.65 10.25 2.78
N VAL A 40 -13.23 9.10 2.44
CA VAL A 40 -12.87 8.33 1.26
C VAL A 40 -13.57 8.92 0.03
N PRO A 41 -12.90 9.04 -1.13
CA PRO A 41 -13.53 9.50 -2.35
C PRO A 41 -14.76 8.67 -2.74
N GLU A 42 -15.81 9.33 -3.22
CA GLU A 42 -17.06 8.72 -3.70
C GLU A 42 -16.87 7.46 -4.58
N PRO A 43 -15.98 7.44 -5.61
CA PRO A 43 -15.81 6.26 -6.46
C PRO A 43 -15.26 5.03 -5.73
N LEU A 44 -14.69 5.20 -4.54
CA LEU A 44 -14.14 4.14 -3.71
C LEU A 44 -15.02 3.81 -2.49
N SER A 45 -16.07 4.60 -2.25
CA SER A 45 -16.96 4.46 -1.09
C SER A 45 -17.80 3.17 -1.13
N HIS A 46 -18.12 2.69 -2.33
CA HIS A 46 -18.89 1.47 -2.55
C HIS A 46 -18.07 0.18 -2.38
N SER A 47 -16.75 0.28 -2.24
CA SER A 47 -15.89 -0.87 -2.04
C SER A 47 -15.83 -1.24 -0.55
N PRO A 48 -15.95 -2.52 -0.16
CA PRO A 48 -15.82 -2.91 1.25
C PRO A 48 -14.41 -2.65 1.81
N PHE A 49 -13.40 -2.65 0.94
CA PHE A 49 -12.00 -2.37 1.30
C PHE A 49 -11.39 -1.33 0.38
N VAL A 50 -10.51 -0.49 0.94
CA VAL A 50 -9.76 0.53 0.21
C VAL A 50 -8.30 0.50 0.66
N ALA A 51 -7.37 0.63 -0.28
CA ALA A 51 -5.97 0.79 0.05
C ALA A 51 -5.66 2.26 0.29
N MET A 52 -5.13 2.59 1.46
CA MET A 52 -4.70 3.94 1.81
C MET A 52 -3.18 4.01 1.76
N LYS A 53 -2.67 4.91 0.92
CA LYS A 53 -1.24 5.25 0.83
C LYS A 53 -1.00 6.56 1.57
N ARG A 54 -0.13 6.52 2.58
CA ARG A 54 0.38 7.69 3.30
C ARG A 54 1.83 7.94 2.90
N ASP A 55 2.13 9.18 2.52
CA ASP A 55 3.50 9.65 2.32
C ASP A 55 3.90 10.56 3.49
N ALA A 56 4.86 10.11 4.30
CA ALA A 56 5.33 10.85 5.46
C ALA A 56 6.12 12.13 5.09
N VAL A 57 6.62 12.25 3.86
CA VAL A 57 7.35 13.44 3.41
C VAL A 57 6.39 14.53 2.96
N ALA A 58 5.42 14.15 2.13
CA ALA A 58 4.45 15.09 1.57
C ALA A 58 3.26 15.35 2.50
N GLY A 59 3.12 14.60 3.60
CA GLY A 59 1.94 14.60 4.46
C GLY A 59 0.66 14.18 3.73
N LYS A 60 0.78 13.62 2.51
CA LYS A 60 -0.33 13.37 1.61
C LYS A 60 -0.87 11.97 1.82
N VAL A 61 -2.18 11.89 2.04
CA VAL A 61 -2.93 10.63 2.06
C VAL A 61 -3.66 10.49 0.73
N THR A 62 -3.54 9.32 0.11
CA THR A 62 -4.27 8.99 -1.13
C THR A 62 -4.94 7.65 -0.99
N TYR A 63 -6.15 7.55 -1.54
CA TYR A 63 -6.96 6.34 -1.50
C TYR A 63 -6.99 5.70 -2.88
N HIS A 64 -6.90 4.37 -2.91
CA HIS A 64 -6.84 3.59 -4.14
C HIS A 64 -7.65 2.32 -3.98
N ALA A 65 -8.08 1.75 -5.10
CA ALA A 65 -8.66 0.42 -5.10
C ALA A 65 -7.63 -0.60 -4.57
N VAL A 66 -8.09 -1.59 -3.80
CA VAL A 66 -7.23 -2.63 -3.21
C VAL A 66 -6.37 -3.34 -4.26
N LYS A 67 -6.93 -3.58 -5.45
CA LYS A 67 -6.23 -4.21 -6.58
C LYS A 67 -4.93 -3.51 -6.99
N ALA A 68 -4.79 -2.21 -6.71
CA ALA A 68 -3.61 -1.44 -7.09
C ALA A 68 -2.37 -1.83 -6.26
N PHE A 69 -2.56 -2.30 -5.03
CA PHE A 69 -1.45 -2.62 -4.10
C PHE A 69 -1.46 -4.07 -3.62
N TYR A 70 -2.64 -4.69 -3.52
CA TYR A 70 -2.83 -6.04 -3.03
C TYR A 70 -3.72 -6.85 -3.99
N PRO A 71 -3.25 -7.15 -5.21
CA PRO A 71 -4.03 -7.92 -6.20
C PRO A 71 -4.40 -9.32 -5.69
N GLU A 72 -3.49 -9.98 -4.97
CA GLU A 72 -3.71 -11.34 -4.42
C GLU A 72 -4.80 -11.38 -3.35
N TYR A 73 -5.09 -10.26 -2.69
CA TYR A 73 -6.08 -10.18 -1.62
C TYR A 73 -7.53 -10.25 -2.13
N ILE A 74 -7.73 -10.13 -3.45
CA ILE A 74 -9.04 -10.19 -4.10
C ILE A 74 -9.39 -11.62 -4.49
N ASN A 75 -8.40 -12.46 -4.79
CA ASN A 75 -8.62 -13.84 -5.22
C ASN A 75 -8.93 -14.81 -4.07
N THR A 76 -8.60 -14.45 -2.83
CA THR A 76 -8.75 -15.32 -1.65
C THR A 76 -10.12 -15.23 -0.97
N ARG A 77 -11.06 -14.42 -1.49
CA ARG A 77 -12.39 -14.22 -0.88
C ARG A 77 -13.58 -14.50 -1.81
N ARG A 78 -13.42 -15.41 -2.77
CA ARG A 78 -14.56 -15.97 -3.53
C ARG A 78 -15.11 -17.21 -2.85
#